data_AF-A0A1F5UHJ8-F1
#
_entry.id   AF-A0A1F5UHJ8-F1
#
_cell.length_a   1.000
_cell.length_b   1.000
_cell.length_c   1.000
_cell.angle_alpha   90.00
_cell.angle_beta   90.00
_cell.angle_gamma   90.00
#
_symmetry.space_group_name_H-M   'P 1'
#
loop_
_entity.id
_entity.type
_entity.pdbx_description
1 polymer ?
#
loop_
_entity_poly.entity_id
_entity_poly.type
_entity_poly.pdbx_seq_one_letter_code
_entity_poly.pdbx_strand_id
1 'polypeptide(L)'
;MYFKQAHYAAGMLSIDEVGSPIQMILDNEVVGALKRLVKPEPVNDDTIAFDTIKEAGHGGLFTDKMHTAENFREEIWDSKLWSSDLFDGWTIKGSKSAEDLALEMWKEIMEQPDPEPAMTPEAEKKVKDIIDRALKFKRRE
;
A
#
# COMPACT_ATOMS: atom_id res chain seq x y z
N MET A 1 -15.48 17.42 -8.81
CA MET A 1 -16.12 16.08 -8.96
C MET A 1 -15.50 15.18 -7.89
N TYR A 2 -16.17 15.03 -6.75
CA TYR A 2 -15.64 14.29 -5.58
C TYR A 2 -15.99 12.80 -5.73
N PHE A 3 -15.04 11.98 -6.18
CA PHE A 3 -15.13 10.52 -6.06
C PHE A 3 -14.92 10.13 -4.59
N LYS A 4 -16.00 10.09 -3.79
CA LYS A 4 -15.91 9.78 -2.35
C LYS A 4 -15.74 8.28 -2.04
N GLN A 5 -15.90 7.39 -3.02
CA GLN A 5 -15.60 5.96 -2.87
C GLN A 5 -15.35 5.35 -4.24
N ALA A 6 -14.12 4.88 -4.46
CA ALA A 6 -13.79 3.96 -5.53
C ALA A 6 -13.74 2.56 -4.91
N HIS A 7 -14.58 1.65 -5.39
CA HIS A 7 -14.48 0.24 -5.02
C HIS A 7 -13.39 -0.39 -5.88
N TYR A 8 -12.30 -0.81 -5.26
CA TYR A 8 -11.22 -1.54 -5.91
C TYR A 8 -11.31 -3.00 -5.48
N ALA A 9 -11.46 -3.90 -6.45
CA ALA A 9 -11.54 -5.33 -6.22
C ALA A 9 -10.14 -5.91 -6.02
N ALA A 10 -9.56 -5.67 -4.83
CA ALA A 10 -8.21 -6.10 -4.51
C ALA A 10 -8.12 -7.64 -4.42
N GLY A 11 -7.10 -8.21 -5.05
CA GLY A 11 -6.82 -9.63 -5.06
C GLY A 11 -7.60 -10.43 -6.10
N MET A 12 -8.48 -9.80 -6.88
CA MET A 12 -9.32 -10.51 -7.84
C MET A 12 -8.57 -10.77 -9.15
N LEU A 13 -8.67 -12.00 -9.65
CA LEU A 13 -8.15 -12.44 -10.94
C LEU A 13 -9.27 -13.11 -11.73
N SER A 14 -9.09 -13.20 -13.05
CA SER A 14 -10.04 -13.83 -13.97
C SER A 14 -11.47 -13.27 -13.86
N ILE A 15 -11.61 -11.95 -13.82
CA ILE A 15 -12.92 -11.26 -13.72
C ILE A 15 -13.71 -11.81 -12.51
N ASP A 16 -13.10 -11.68 -11.34
CA ASP A 16 -13.68 -11.99 -10.04
C ASP A 16 -13.91 -13.49 -9.72
N GLU A 17 -13.43 -14.41 -10.55
CA GLU A 17 -13.54 -15.85 -10.28
C GLU A 17 -12.51 -16.36 -9.25
N VAL A 18 -11.37 -15.67 -9.12
CA VAL A 18 -10.26 -16.11 -8.28
C VAL A 18 -9.85 -15.00 -7.31
N GLY A 19 -9.86 -15.30 -6.01
CA GLY A 19 -9.28 -14.44 -4.98
C GLY A 19 -7.86 -14.88 -4.62
N SER A 20 -6.86 -14.08 -4.97
CA SER A 20 -5.44 -14.33 -4.72
C SER A 20 -4.88 -13.40 -3.64
N PRO A 21 -4.37 -13.92 -2.51
CA PRO A 21 -3.73 -13.09 -1.49
C PRO A 21 -2.46 -12.41 -2.00
N ILE A 22 -1.76 -13.03 -2.98
CA ILE A 22 -0.56 -12.44 -3.59
C ILE A 22 -0.94 -11.26 -4.46
N GLN A 23 -1.99 -11.39 -5.28
CA GLN A 23 -2.52 -10.27 -6.07
C GLN A 23 -3.02 -9.15 -5.14
N MET A 24 -3.61 -9.48 -4.00
CA MET A 24 -4.09 -8.48 -3.04
C MET A 24 -2.95 -7.60 -2.50
N ILE A 25 -1.77 -8.19 -2.25
CA ILE A 25 -0.58 -7.47 -1.81
C ILE A 25 -0.04 -6.57 -2.95
N LEU A 26 0.03 -7.09 -4.17
CA LEU A 26 0.43 -6.31 -5.35
C LEU A 26 -0.52 -5.14 -5.61
N ASP A 27 -1.82 -5.38 -5.51
CA ASP A 27 -2.86 -4.35 -5.64
C ASP A 27 -2.74 -3.28 -4.57
N ASN A 28 -2.40 -3.66 -3.34
CA ASN A 28 -2.15 -2.70 -2.27
C ASN A 28 -0.98 -1.76 -2.60
N GLU A 29 0.05 -2.24 -3.30
CA GLU A 29 1.16 -1.43 -3.79
C GLU A 29 0.70 -0.40 -4.82
N VAL A 30 -0.12 -0.82 -5.79
CA VAL A 30 -0.76 0.06 -6.78
C VAL A 30 -1.61 1.13 -6.08
N VAL A 31 -2.41 0.73 -5.10
CA VAL A 31 -3.21 1.68 -4.31
C VAL A 31 -2.32 2.67 -3.56
N GLY A 32 -1.17 2.24 -3.05
CA GLY A 32 -0.15 3.13 -2.46
C GLY A 32 0.34 4.19 -3.43
N ALA A 33 0.74 3.78 -4.63
CA ALA A 33 1.18 4.69 -5.70
C ALA A 33 0.05 5.66 -6.10
N LEU A 34 -1.18 5.16 -6.25
CA LEU A 34 -2.35 5.98 -6.57
C LEU A 34 -2.66 7.00 -5.47
N LYS A 35 -2.56 6.62 -4.20
CA LYS A 35 -2.73 7.54 -3.06
C LYS A 35 -1.70 8.67 -3.10
N ARG A 36 -0.44 8.38 -3.46
CA ARG A 36 0.58 9.43 -3.66
C ARG A 36 0.21 10.32 -4.83
N LEU A 37 -0.20 9.74 -5.96
CA LEU A 37 -0.54 10.47 -7.18
C LEU A 37 -1.69 11.46 -6.96
N VAL A 38 -2.70 11.07 -6.18
CA VAL A 38 -3.88 11.91 -5.92
C VAL A 38 -3.76 12.77 -4.66
N LYS A 39 -2.65 12.67 -3.90
CA LYS A 39 -2.37 13.51 -2.73
C LYS A 39 -2.38 14.98 -3.18
N PRO A 40 -3.25 15.83 -2.62
CA PRO A 40 -3.20 17.26 -2.91
C PRO A 40 -1.89 17.84 -2.39
N GLU A 41 -1.18 18.55 -3.25
CA GLU A 41 0.06 19.24 -2.87
C GLU A 41 -0.27 20.69 -2.47
N PRO A 42 0.09 21.15 -1.26
CA PRO A 42 -0.03 22.56 -0.92
C PRO A 42 0.86 23.38 -1.86
N VAL A 43 0.35 24.49 -2.36
CA VAL A 43 1.13 25.45 -3.16
C VAL A 43 1.53 26.60 -2.24
N ASN A 44 2.79 26.62 -1.81
CA ASN A 44 3.36 27.65 -0.95
C ASN A 44 4.85 27.85 -1.27
N ASP A 45 5.51 28.79 -0.59
CA ASP A 45 6.92 29.14 -0.87
C ASP A 45 7.89 27.95 -0.71
N ASP A 46 7.63 27.07 0.26
CA ASP A 46 8.44 25.88 0.52
C ASP A 46 8.27 24.82 -0.57
N THR A 47 7.02 24.50 -0.96
CA THR A 47 6.76 23.49 -2.01
C THR A 47 7.09 23.97 -3.42
N ILE A 48 7.11 25.28 -3.66
CA ILE A 48 7.63 25.88 -4.90
C ILE A 48 9.16 25.79 -4.95
N ALA A 49 9.84 25.80 -3.79
CA ALA A 49 11.28 25.66 -3.65
C ALA A 49 12.11 26.68 -4.48
N PHE A 50 11.59 27.90 -4.66
CA PHE A 50 12.21 28.90 -5.54
C PHE A 50 13.63 29.28 -5.08
N ASP A 51 13.82 29.48 -3.77
CA ASP A 51 15.13 29.82 -3.22
C ASP A 51 16.15 28.68 -3.42
N THR A 52 15.72 27.42 -3.29
CA THR A 52 16.55 26.24 -3.56
C THR A 52 16.93 26.18 -5.04
N ILE A 53 16.00 26.43 -5.96
CA ILE A 53 16.28 26.48 -7.41
C ILE A 53 17.29 27.59 -7.72
N LYS A 54 17.12 28.76 -7.10
CA LYS A 54 18.04 29.90 -7.26
C LYS A 54 19.43 29.61 -6.70
N GLU A 55 19.52 28.94 -5.55
CA GLU A 55 20.76 28.52 -4.92
C GLU A 55 21.51 27.48 -5.78
N ALA A 56 20.81 26.47 -6.29
CA ALA A 56 21.39 25.46 -7.17
C ALA A 56 21.95 26.10 -8.44
N GLY A 57 21.21 27.03 -9.04
CA GLY A 57 21.62 27.73 -10.26
C GLY A 57 21.74 26.79 -11.47
N HIS A 58 22.24 27.33 -12.58
CA HIS A 58 22.36 26.54 -13.82
C HIS A 58 23.43 25.44 -13.68
N GLY A 59 23.06 24.20 -13.95
CA GLY A 59 23.95 23.04 -13.83
C GLY A 59 24.23 22.60 -12.39
N GLY A 60 23.54 23.19 -11.40
CA GLY A 60 23.64 22.80 -10.00
C GLY A 60 22.99 21.45 -9.69
N LEU A 61 23.37 20.90 -8.54
CA LEU A 61 22.78 19.69 -7.97
C LEU A 61 21.76 20.06 -6.88
N PHE A 62 20.73 19.24 -6.74
CA PHE A 62 19.71 19.39 -5.70
C PHE A 62 19.93 18.41 -4.53
N THR A 63 20.67 17.32 -4.77
CA THR A 63 20.91 16.27 -3.77
C THR A 63 21.74 16.73 -2.57
N ASP A 64 22.42 17.87 -2.67
CA ASP A 64 23.20 18.47 -1.58
C ASP A 64 22.46 19.58 -0.82
N LYS A 65 21.19 19.86 -1.19
CA LYS A 65 20.40 20.96 -0.63
C LYS A 65 19.67 20.52 0.63
N MET A 66 19.64 21.41 1.63
CA MET A 66 18.90 21.18 2.88
C MET A 66 17.42 20.91 2.63
N HIS A 67 16.80 21.66 1.71
CA HIS A 67 15.41 21.45 1.31
C HIS A 67 15.15 20.02 0.80
N THR A 68 16.08 19.45 0.03
CA THR A 68 15.96 18.05 -0.41
C THR A 68 16.11 17.09 0.77
N ALA A 69 17.09 17.30 1.66
CA ALA A 69 17.29 16.46 2.84
C ALA A 69 16.08 16.45 3.79
N GLU A 70 15.37 17.56 3.90
CA GLU A 70 14.18 17.73 4.75
C GLU A 70 12.93 17.08 4.13
N ASN A 71 12.77 17.14 2.81
CA ASN A 71 11.51 16.76 2.16
C ASN A 71 11.52 15.37 1.49
N PHE A 72 12.68 14.82 1.10
CA PHE A 72 12.71 13.65 0.20
C PHE A 72 11.98 12.41 0.72
N ARG A 73 11.98 12.18 2.05
CA ARG A 73 11.34 11.00 2.66
C ARG A 73 9.82 11.04 2.59
N GLU A 74 9.25 12.25 2.66
CA GLU A 74 7.82 12.45 2.65
C GLU A 74 7.28 12.58 1.21
N GLU A 75 8.12 13.07 0.30
CA GLU A 75 7.70 13.39 -1.07
C GLU A 75 7.98 12.25 -2.07
N ILE A 76 8.92 11.36 -1.80
CA ILE A 76 9.18 10.20 -2.67
C ILE A 76 8.34 9.01 -2.19
N TRP A 77 7.47 8.52 -3.06
CA TRP A 77 6.84 7.21 -2.84
C TRP A 77 7.84 6.13 -3.24
N ASP A 78 8.22 5.31 -2.25
CA ASP A 78 9.16 4.21 -2.43
C ASP A 78 8.41 2.87 -2.32
N SER A 79 8.63 2.00 -3.31
CA SER A 79 7.91 0.73 -3.42
C SER A 79 8.60 -0.36 -2.62
N LYS A 80 7.82 -1.20 -1.95
CA LYS A 80 8.35 -2.40 -1.28
C LYS A 80 8.46 -3.61 -2.20
N LEU A 81 7.76 -3.61 -3.33
CA LEU A 81 7.65 -4.76 -4.23
C LEU A 81 8.29 -4.49 -5.60
N TRP A 82 8.22 -3.26 -6.09
CA TRP A 82 8.79 -2.88 -7.39
C TRP A 82 10.20 -2.34 -7.19
N SER A 83 11.18 -3.14 -7.61
CA SER A 83 12.60 -2.79 -7.49
C SER A 83 12.94 -1.54 -8.31
N SER A 84 13.56 -0.56 -7.66
CA SER A 84 14.26 0.56 -8.29
C SER A 84 15.77 0.32 -8.43
N ASP A 85 16.26 -0.87 -8.08
CA ASP A 85 17.67 -1.21 -8.22
C ASP A 85 18.09 -1.28 -9.69
N LEU A 86 19.36 -0.95 -9.95
CA LEU A 86 20.00 -1.32 -11.21
C LEU A 86 20.06 -2.84 -11.35
N PHE A 87 20.10 -3.32 -12.60
CA PHE A 87 20.05 -4.74 -12.93
C PHE A 87 21.07 -5.60 -12.16
N ASP A 88 22.33 -5.16 -12.08
CA ASP A 88 23.37 -5.89 -11.35
C ASP A 88 23.06 -5.98 -9.85
N GLY A 89 22.55 -4.90 -9.26
CA GLY A 89 22.15 -4.85 -7.85
C GLY A 89 20.97 -5.78 -7.56
N TRP A 90 19.94 -5.74 -8.40
CA TRP A 90 18.80 -6.66 -8.32
C TRP A 90 19.23 -8.12 -8.49
N THR A 91 20.19 -8.38 -9.39
CA THR A 91 20.73 -9.72 -9.62
C THR A 91 21.48 -10.26 -8.41
N ILE A 92 22.34 -9.45 -7.80
CA ILE A 92 23.08 -9.82 -6.57
C ILE A 92 22.11 -10.10 -5.40
N LYS A 93 20.98 -9.38 -5.34
CA LYS A 93 19.93 -9.58 -4.32
C LYS A 93 19.02 -10.79 -4.60
N GLY A 94 19.30 -11.57 -5.65
CA GLY A 94 18.62 -12.83 -5.92
C GLY A 94 17.52 -12.76 -6.99
N SER A 95 17.44 -11.67 -7.75
CA SER A 95 16.56 -11.56 -8.93
C SER A 95 15.08 -11.86 -8.65
N LYS A 96 14.58 -11.46 -7.48
CA LYS A 96 13.18 -11.72 -7.09
C LYS A 96 12.23 -10.86 -7.93
N SER A 97 11.16 -11.51 -8.39
CA SER A 97 10.01 -10.82 -8.98
C SER A 97 9.16 -10.13 -7.90
N ALA A 98 8.23 -9.28 -8.30
CA ALA A 98 7.30 -8.65 -7.37
C ALA A 98 6.38 -9.69 -6.72
N GLU A 99 6.03 -10.74 -7.47
CA GLU A 99 5.24 -11.89 -7.03
C GLU A 99 5.98 -12.70 -5.97
N ASP A 100 7.29 -12.92 -6.13
CA ASP A 100 8.11 -13.60 -5.13
C ASP A 100 8.14 -12.81 -3.81
N LEU A 101 8.36 -11.49 -3.90
CA LEU A 101 8.37 -10.61 -2.73
C LEU A 101 7.00 -10.54 -2.07
N ALA A 102 5.92 -10.48 -2.85
CA ALA A 102 4.56 -10.51 -2.33
C ALA A 102 4.22 -11.84 -1.64
N LEU A 103 4.73 -12.97 -2.15
CA LEU A 103 4.59 -14.28 -1.50
C LEU A 103 5.35 -14.35 -0.19
N GLU A 104 6.55 -13.79 -0.11
CA GLU A 104 7.31 -13.70 1.13
C GLU A 104 6.59 -12.83 2.16
N MET A 105 6.14 -11.64 1.76
CA MET A 105 5.36 -10.74 2.61
C MET A 105 4.07 -11.41 3.11
N TRP A 106 3.37 -12.16 2.25
CA TRP A 106 2.20 -12.91 2.66
C TRP A 106 2.53 -13.94 3.75
N LYS A 107 3.62 -14.70 3.59
CA LYS A 107 4.05 -15.67 4.61
C LYS A 107 4.38 -14.97 5.93
N GLU A 108 5.11 -13.87 5.89
CA GLU A 108 5.44 -13.08 7.08
C GLU A 108 4.18 -12.58 7.80
N ILE A 109 3.18 -12.09 7.06
CA ILE A 109 1.89 -11.67 7.63
C ILE A 109 1.16 -12.84 8.27
N MET A 110 1.14 -14.00 7.62
CA MET A 110 0.45 -15.19 8.13
C MET A 110 1.15 -15.82 9.35
N GLU A 111 2.44 -15.55 9.55
CA GLU A 111 3.19 -15.98 10.73
C GLU A 111 2.98 -15.05 11.94
N GLN A 112 2.44 -13.85 11.72
CA GLN A 112 2.13 -12.93 12.83
C GLN A 112 0.91 -13.43 13.63
N PRO A 113 0.90 -13.24 14.96
CA PRO A 113 -0.28 -13.52 15.76
C PRO A 113 -1.49 -12.74 15.25
N ASP A 114 -2.68 -13.35 15.32
CA ASP A 114 -3.92 -12.66 15.02
C ASP A 114 -4.02 -11.36 15.83
N PRO A 115 -4.43 -10.24 15.22
CA PRO A 115 -4.62 -9.00 15.94
C PRO A 115 -5.74 -9.15 16.97
N GLU A 116 -5.63 -8.38 18.06
CA GLU A 116 -6.70 -8.29 19.04
C GLU A 116 -8.04 -7.94 18.34
N PRO A 117 -9.14 -8.65 18.65
CA PRO A 117 -10.42 -8.41 18.01
C PRO A 117 -10.83 -6.94 18.11
N ALA A 118 -11.11 -6.31 16.97
CA ALA A 118 -11.58 -4.93 16.92
C ALA A 118 -13.00 -4.72 17.51
N MET A 119 -13.65 -5.80 17.93
CA MET A 119 -15.00 -5.80 18.48
C MET A 119 -15.00 -6.18 19.96
N THR A 120 -15.93 -5.62 20.72
CA THR A 120 -16.08 -5.99 22.13
C THR A 120 -16.62 -7.42 22.28
N PRO A 121 -16.36 -8.10 23.39
CA PRO A 121 -16.89 -9.44 23.65
C PRO A 121 -18.43 -9.52 23.55
N GLU A 122 -19.13 -8.44 23.94
CA GLU A 122 -20.59 -8.36 23.84
C GLU A 122 -21.07 -8.27 22.39
N ALA A 123 -20.35 -7.50 21.55
CA ALA A 123 -20.65 -7.40 20.13
C ALA A 123 -20.40 -8.74 19.43
N GLU A 124 -19.26 -9.38 19.71
CA GLU A 124 -18.92 -10.70 19.17
C GLU A 124 -19.98 -11.74 19.54
N LYS A 125 -20.40 -11.77 20.81
CA LYS A 125 -21.46 -12.69 21.27
C LYS A 125 -22.77 -12.47 20.51
N LYS A 126 -23.20 -11.22 20.34
CA LYS A 126 -24.44 -10.91 19.60
C LYS A 126 -24.36 -11.38 18.15
N VAL A 127 -23.22 -11.21 17.49
CA VAL A 127 -23.01 -11.69 16.11
C VAL A 127 -23.09 -13.22 16.06
N LYS A 128 -22.42 -13.92 16.98
CA LYS A 128 -22.50 -15.39 17.08
C LYS A 128 -23.93 -15.88 17.32
N ASP A 129 -24.70 -15.23 18.20
CA ASP A 129 -26.11 -15.57 18.45
C ASP A 129 -27.00 -15.39 17.21
N ILE A 130 -26.70 -14.43 16.34
CA ILE A 130 -27.41 -14.25 15.05
C ILE A 130 -27.05 -15.39 14.09
N ILE A 131 -25.76 -15.72 13.96
CA ILE A 131 -25.27 -16.80 13.10
C ILE A 131 -25.89 -18.14 13.51
N ASP A 132 -25.89 -18.47 14.80
CA ASP A 132 -26.44 -19.72 15.32
C ASP A 132 -27.95 -19.87 15.06
N ARG A 133 -28.71 -18.77 15.19
CA ARG A 133 -30.13 -18.76 14.85
C ARG A 133 -30.35 -19.01 13.35
N ALA A 134 -29.56 -18.37 12.49
CA ALA A 134 -29.65 -18.56 11.04
C ALA A 134 -29.30 -19.99 10.63
N LEU A 135 -28.26 -20.59 11.22
CA LEU A 135 -27.86 -21.97 10.95
C LEU A 135 -28.91 -23.00 11.39
N LYS A 136 -29.64 -22.73 12.47
CA LYS A 136 -30.74 -23.60 12.91
C LYS A 136 -31.95 -23.53 11.99
N PHE A 137 -32.22 -22.36 11.40
CA PHE A 137 -33.29 -22.19 10.42
C PHE A 137 -32.99 -22.99 9.14
N LYS A 138 -31.77 -22.86 8.60
CA LYS A 138 -31.37 -23.50 7.34
C LYS A 138 -31.27 -25.04 7.39
N ARG A 139 -31.17 -25.64 8.59
CA ARG A 139 -31.17 -27.11 8.77
C ARG A 139 -32.56 -27.72 8.90
N ARG A 140 -33.62 -26.90 8.95
CA ARG A 140 -35.01 -27.34 9.07
C ARG A 140 -35.73 -27.45 7.72
N GLU A 141 -35.10 -26.98 6.65
CA GLU A 141 -35.47 -27.22 5.24
C GLU A 141 -34.61 -28.36 4.68
#